data_AF-A0A1V5KCD2-F1
#
_entry.id   AF-A0A1V5KCD2-F1
#
_cell.length_a   1.000
_cell.length_b   1.000
_cell.length_c   1.000
_cell.angle_alpha   90.00
_cell.angle_beta   90.00
_cell.angle_gamma   90.00
#
_symmetry.space_group_name_H-M   'P 1'
#
loop_
_entity.id
_entity.type
_entity.pdbx_description
1 polymer ?
#
loop_
_entity_poly.entity_id
_entity_poly.type
_entity_poly.pdbx_seq_one_letter_code
_entity_poly.pdbx_strand_id
1 'polypeptide(L)'
;MGGCWSKSSLQHALACGKRIGLIAGTDDHLGYPGAYGEGLAAVWAQDLSRESVLEAIKKRRTYGVSGDRIHLDFRLNGHYMGEGIPFSLEREGAIRVSGWDALDRVEVLKNNQVIQRNFPCDRIVDASCWDHPVLLRIEFGWGPWAAMDLPRICDWYFHIKISGGTLLDVYPCFQSGPFCEEKRNLIKNKTAAGCSVQSYTSRKEAFAENPTNAVVLRLSGNSETRISLTVQQPQPFSYEKPLSEFAQHNEVLFTGPFPAESIRIQPLVFSAHYQTEFRFNDRAGTDEVHWYYVRVLQKNGHLAWSSPVWVEKS
;
A
#
# COMPACT_ATOMS: atom_id res chain seq x y z
N MET A 1 15.10 9.09 16.50
CA MET A 1 15.17 9.53 15.08
C MET A 1 16.31 10.53 14.92
N GLY A 2 17.17 10.33 13.92
CA GLY A 2 18.19 11.32 13.54
C GLY A 2 17.58 12.51 12.79
N GLY A 3 18.32 13.62 12.70
CA GLY A 3 17.90 14.77 11.88
C GLY A 3 17.96 14.46 10.38
N CYS A 4 17.07 15.07 9.59
CA CYS A 4 17.16 15.04 8.13
C CYS A 4 18.10 16.15 7.64
N TRP A 5 19.14 15.79 6.88
CA TRP A 5 19.96 16.77 6.17
C TRP A 5 19.46 16.92 4.73
N SER A 6 19.04 18.13 4.34
CA SER A 6 18.41 18.36 3.02
C SER A 6 19.32 17.98 1.84
N LYS A 7 20.65 18.06 2.00
CA LYS A 7 21.63 17.62 0.99
C LYS A 7 21.67 16.10 0.80
N SER A 8 21.14 15.33 1.73
CA SER A 8 21.00 13.86 1.63
C SER A 8 19.64 13.43 1.06
N SER A 9 18.81 14.37 0.59
CA SER A 9 17.50 14.05 0.03
C SER A 9 17.58 13.62 -1.45
N LEU A 10 16.58 12.84 -1.87
CA LEU A 10 16.36 12.53 -3.28
C LEU A 10 16.31 13.81 -4.14
N GLN A 11 15.50 14.80 -3.73
CA GLN A 11 15.34 16.03 -4.48
C GLN A 11 16.66 16.77 -4.71
N HIS A 12 17.55 16.77 -3.72
CA HIS A 12 18.89 17.35 -3.87
C HIS A 12 19.74 16.55 -4.86
N ALA A 13 19.76 15.22 -4.75
CA ALA A 13 20.50 14.37 -5.69
C ALA A 13 20.04 14.58 -7.14
N LEU A 14 18.74 14.67 -7.37
CA LEU A 14 18.17 14.95 -8.70
C LEU A 14 18.55 16.36 -9.18
N ALA A 15 18.46 17.38 -8.32
CA ALA A 15 18.85 18.75 -8.66
C ALA A 15 20.35 18.87 -9.01
N CYS A 16 21.19 18.00 -8.46
CA CYS A 16 22.60 17.88 -8.83
C CYS A 16 22.86 17.02 -10.09
N GLY A 17 21.82 16.63 -10.83
CA GLY A 17 21.91 15.86 -12.07
C GLY A 17 22.23 14.37 -11.87
N LYS A 18 22.03 13.82 -10.67
CA LYS A 18 22.30 12.38 -10.41
C LYS A 18 21.18 11.52 -10.98
N ARG A 19 21.54 10.59 -11.87
CA ARG A 19 20.60 9.64 -12.50
C ARG A 19 20.50 8.37 -11.67
N ILE A 20 19.50 8.32 -10.81
CA ILE A 20 19.32 7.25 -9.83
C ILE A 20 17.99 6.54 -10.01
N GLY A 21 17.97 5.24 -9.70
CA GLY A 21 16.75 4.46 -9.54
C GLY A 21 16.30 4.52 -8.08
N LEU A 22 15.00 4.37 -7.85
CA LEU A 22 14.41 4.39 -6.52
C LEU A 22 13.95 3.01 -6.11
N ILE A 23 14.24 2.67 -4.86
CA ILE A 23 13.68 1.54 -4.12
C ILE A 23 13.41 1.99 -2.69
N ALA A 24 12.55 1.27 -2.00
CA ALA A 24 12.43 1.33 -0.55
C ALA A 24 12.84 -0.05 0.01
N GLY A 25 13.32 -0.09 1.25
CA GLY A 25 13.74 -1.31 1.90
C GLY A 25 13.67 -1.14 3.41
N THR A 26 13.54 -2.27 4.09
CA THR A 26 13.27 -2.33 5.52
C THR A 26 14.47 -1.92 6.36
N ASP A 27 15.67 -2.38 5.96
CA ASP A 27 16.90 -2.31 6.77
C ASP A 27 16.64 -2.73 8.23
N ASP A 28 15.69 -3.64 8.40
CA ASP A 28 15.26 -4.13 9.70
C ASP A 28 16.17 -5.27 10.14
N HIS A 29 16.43 -5.32 11.44
CA HIS A 29 17.18 -6.39 12.07
C HIS A 29 16.24 -7.37 12.80
N LEU A 30 14.97 -7.44 12.38
CA LEU A 30 13.91 -8.18 13.07
C LEU A 30 13.64 -9.56 12.44
N GLY A 31 14.31 -9.88 11.34
CA GLY A 31 14.26 -11.22 10.73
C GLY A 31 12.92 -11.51 10.05
N TYR A 32 12.21 -10.47 9.59
CA TYR A 32 10.93 -10.59 8.90
C TYR A 32 11.00 -9.93 7.51
N PRO A 33 11.56 -10.60 6.49
CA PRO A 33 11.71 -10.01 5.16
C PRO A 33 10.38 -9.57 4.56
N GLY A 34 10.32 -8.31 4.12
CA GLY A 34 9.10 -7.73 3.52
C GLY A 34 8.00 -7.42 4.54
N ALA A 35 8.38 -7.14 5.79
CA ALA A 35 7.48 -6.66 6.82
C ALA A 35 6.66 -5.45 6.36
N TYR A 36 5.39 -5.45 6.73
CA TYR A 36 4.47 -4.40 6.36
C TYR A 36 4.83 -3.07 7.03
N GLY A 37 4.92 -2.02 6.21
CA GLY A 37 5.22 -0.65 6.67
C GLY A 37 6.71 -0.30 6.71
N GLU A 38 7.58 -1.24 6.34
CA GLU A 38 9.04 -1.04 6.40
C GLU A 38 9.64 -0.77 5.01
N GLY A 39 8.82 -0.80 3.97
CA GLY A 39 9.23 -0.45 2.61
C GLY A 39 9.61 -1.64 1.74
N LEU A 40 9.28 -1.55 0.46
CA LEU A 40 9.51 -2.60 -0.53
C LEU A 40 10.08 -2.01 -1.81
N ALA A 41 10.98 -2.77 -2.44
CA ALA A 41 11.45 -2.52 -3.78
C ALA A 41 10.48 -3.13 -4.79
N ALA A 42 9.96 -2.30 -5.70
CA ALA A 42 9.18 -2.76 -6.84
C ALA A 42 10.02 -2.65 -8.12
N VAL A 43 9.89 -3.63 -9.01
CA VAL A 43 10.70 -3.77 -10.22
C VAL A 43 9.80 -4.10 -11.40
N TRP A 44 9.89 -3.30 -12.46
CA TRP A 44 9.22 -3.54 -13.74
C TRP A 44 10.05 -4.46 -14.62
N ALA A 45 9.91 -5.76 -14.36
CA ALA A 45 10.54 -6.86 -15.08
C ALA A 45 9.57 -7.47 -16.11
N GLN A 46 10.08 -8.14 -17.14
CA GLN A 46 9.26 -8.84 -18.14
C GLN A 46 8.63 -10.11 -17.56
N ASP A 47 9.42 -10.83 -16.78
CA ASP A 47 9.03 -12.01 -16.02
C ASP A 47 9.81 -12.08 -14.68
N LEU A 48 9.54 -13.13 -13.89
CA LEU A 48 10.14 -13.38 -12.58
C LEU A 48 11.50 -14.11 -12.63
N SER A 49 12.13 -14.24 -13.81
CA SER A 49 13.49 -14.76 -13.90
C SER A 49 14.48 -13.79 -13.25
N ARG A 50 15.54 -14.34 -12.68
CA ARG A 50 16.63 -13.56 -12.06
C ARG A 50 17.23 -12.58 -13.08
N GLU A 51 17.40 -13.02 -14.33
CA GLU A 51 17.98 -12.24 -15.41
C GLU A 51 17.09 -11.05 -15.76
N SER A 52 15.78 -11.27 -15.93
CA SER A 52 14.79 -10.22 -16.21
C SER A 52 14.74 -9.17 -15.07
N VAL A 53 14.71 -9.62 -13.82
CA VAL A 53 14.70 -8.74 -12.65
C VAL A 53 15.99 -7.91 -12.57
N LEU A 54 17.15 -8.55 -12.75
CA LEU A 54 18.45 -7.86 -12.69
C LEU A 54 18.59 -6.82 -13.81
N GLU A 55 18.15 -7.15 -15.03
CA GLU A 55 18.17 -6.21 -16.15
C GLU A 55 17.24 -5.01 -15.92
N ALA A 56 16.05 -5.23 -15.36
CA ALA A 56 15.15 -4.13 -14.97
C ALA A 56 15.77 -3.21 -13.92
N ILE A 57 16.45 -3.78 -12.90
CA ILE A 57 17.18 -3.01 -11.89
C ILE A 57 18.31 -2.20 -12.52
N LYS A 58 19.14 -2.80 -13.39
CA LYS A 58 20.22 -2.07 -14.10
C LYS A 58 19.67 -0.90 -14.94
N LYS A 59 18.50 -1.08 -15.54
CA LYS A 59 17.77 -0.04 -16.28
C LYS A 59 17.03 0.95 -15.38
N ARG A 60 17.13 0.83 -14.05
CA ARG A 60 16.42 1.63 -13.04
C ARG A 60 14.90 1.62 -13.21
N ARG A 61 14.34 0.55 -13.78
CA ARG A 61 12.90 0.35 -13.92
C ARG A 61 12.32 -0.10 -12.58
N THR A 62 12.57 0.70 -11.55
CA THR A 62 12.26 0.41 -10.15
C THR A 62 11.47 1.56 -9.55
N TYR A 63 10.76 1.25 -8.48
CA TYR A 63 10.12 2.27 -7.65
C TYR A 63 10.05 1.77 -6.21
N GLY A 64 9.99 2.71 -5.26
CA GLY A 64 9.85 2.38 -3.85
C GLY A 64 8.40 2.51 -3.40
N VAL A 65 7.95 1.60 -2.53
CA VAL A 65 6.69 1.75 -1.77
C VAL A 65 6.99 1.64 -0.28
N SER A 66 6.30 2.39 0.58
CA SER A 66 6.62 2.41 2.02
C SER A 66 5.93 1.30 2.83
N GLY A 67 4.97 0.56 2.28
CA GLY A 67 4.34 -0.56 2.99
C GLY A 67 3.26 -1.26 2.18
N ASP A 68 2.20 -0.54 1.80
CA ASP A 68 1.22 -1.07 0.86
C ASP A 68 1.89 -1.38 -0.50
N ARG A 69 1.50 -2.50 -1.11
CA ARG A 69 1.93 -2.88 -2.47
C ARG A 69 1.21 -2.03 -3.52
N ILE A 70 1.49 -0.72 -3.52
CA ILE A 70 0.97 0.22 -4.50
C ILE A 70 1.55 -0.15 -5.87
N HIS A 71 0.67 -0.43 -6.81
CA HIS A 71 1.04 -0.60 -8.20
C HIS A 71 1.15 0.76 -8.87
N LEU A 72 2.29 1.06 -9.51
CA LEU A 72 2.56 2.33 -10.17
C LEU A 72 3.20 2.07 -11.54
N ASP A 73 2.49 2.38 -12.63
CA ASP A 73 3.04 2.48 -13.99
C ASP A 73 3.11 3.96 -14.36
N PHE A 74 4.31 4.45 -14.63
CA PHE A 74 4.56 5.80 -15.12
C PHE A 74 5.39 5.72 -16.39
N ARG A 75 4.86 6.35 -17.45
CA ARG A 75 5.54 6.46 -18.73
C ARG A 75 5.56 7.91 -19.19
N LEU A 76 6.64 8.29 -19.87
CA LEU A 76 6.78 9.56 -20.57
C LEU A 76 7.13 9.28 -22.02
N ASN A 77 6.32 9.76 -22.97
CA ASN A 77 6.41 9.44 -24.39
C ASN A 77 6.54 7.92 -24.66
N GLY A 78 5.84 7.10 -23.87
CA GLY A 78 5.88 5.64 -23.97
C GLY A 78 7.06 4.95 -23.29
N HIS A 79 8.08 5.68 -22.83
CA HIS A 79 9.25 5.15 -22.13
C HIS A 79 8.98 4.89 -20.65
N TYR A 80 9.58 3.85 -20.09
CA TYR A 80 9.44 3.50 -18.68
C TYR A 80 10.12 4.51 -17.76
N MET A 81 9.58 4.66 -16.55
CA MET A 81 10.30 5.21 -15.40
C MET A 81 11.74 4.66 -15.30
N GLY A 82 12.71 5.51 -14.97
CA GLY A 82 14.13 5.16 -14.84
C GLY A 82 14.99 5.38 -16.09
N GLU A 83 14.35 5.55 -17.25
CA GLU A 83 15.03 5.78 -18.53
C GLU A 83 15.48 7.23 -18.73
N GLY A 84 16.50 7.41 -19.57
CA GLY A 84 16.84 8.70 -20.16
C GLY A 84 16.39 8.71 -21.62
N ILE A 85 15.69 9.75 -22.04
CA ILE A 85 15.08 9.88 -23.36
C ILE A 85 15.62 11.13 -24.07
N PRO A 86 15.71 11.11 -25.42
CA PRO A 86 16.12 12.28 -26.19
C PRO A 86 15.20 13.49 -25.95
N PHE A 87 15.71 14.69 -26.29
CA PHE A 87 14.90 15.89 -26.27
C PHE A 87 13.61 15.73 -27.08
N SER A 88 12.49 16.13 -26.47
CA SER A 88 11.21 16.29 -27.15
C SER A 88 10.57 17.60 -26.68
N LEU A 89 10.08 18.38 -27.65
CA LEU A 89 9.36 19.62 -27.38
C LEU A 89 8.00 19.34 -26.72
N GLU A 90 7.25 18.39 -27.27
CA GLU A 90 5.96 17.94 -26.72
C GLU A 90 6.17 16.64 -25.94
N ARG A 91 5.58 16.58 -24.74
CA ARG A 91 5.76 15.47 -23.81
C ARG A 91 4.42 15.03 -23.27
N GLU A 92 4.05 13.80 -23.53
CA GLU A 92 2.86 13.17 -22.96
C GLU A 92 3.29 12.18 -21.88
N GLY A 93 2.74 12.33 -20.68
CA GLY A 93 2.88 11.35 -19.63
C GLY A 93 1.62 10.53 -19.42
N ALA A 94 1.79 9.24 -19.15
CA ALA A 94 0.71 8.32 -18.79
C ALA A 94 0.97 7.70 -17.42
N ILE A 95 -0.03 7.74 -16.54
CA ILE A 95 0.05 7.22 -15.18
C ILE A 95 -1.10 6.25 -14.92
N ARG A 96 -0.78 5.09 -14.34
CA ARG A 96 -1.75 4.16 -13.76
C ARG A 96 -1.34 3.79 -12.34
N VAL A 97 -2.29 3.90 -11.41
CA VAL A 97 -2.07 3.58 -10.00
C VAL A 97 -3.18 2.67 -9.49
N SER A 98 -2.82 1.64 -8.72
CA SER A 98 -3.76 0.83 -7.94
C SER A 98 -3.18 0.58 -6.55
N GLY A 99 -3.88 1.01 -5.51
CA GLY A 99 -3.52 0.82 -4.12
C GLY A 99 -4.26 -0.33 -3.43
N TRP A 100 -4.00 -0.45 -2.12
CA TRP A 100 -4.71 -1.35 -1.18
C TRP A 100 -5.47 -0.58 -0.09
N ASP A 101 -5.69 0.71 -0.34
CA ASP A 101 -6.44 1.69 0.43
C ASP A 101 -6.71 2.90 -0.48
N ALA A 102 -7.57 3.83 -0.06
CA ALA A 102 -7.93 5.02 -0.81
C ALA A 102 -6.69 5.85 -1.16
N LEU A 103 -6.55 6.23 -2.44
CA LEU A 103 -5.53 7.15 -2.92
C LEU A 103 -5.92 8.58 -2.50
N ASP A 104 -5.17 9.18 -1.60
CA ASP A 104 -5.32 10.59 -1.25
C ASP A 104 -4.94 11.47 -2.45
N ARG A 105 -3.76 11.24 -3.02
CA ARG A 105 -3.31 11.96 -4.22
C ARG A 105 -2.24 11.21 -5.00
N VAL A 106 -2.22 11.49 -6.30
CA VAL A 106 -1.12 11.15 -7.22
C VAL A 106 -0.58 12.46 -7.78
N GLU A 107 0.73 12.70 -7.60
CA GLU A 107 1.39 13.94 -8.03
C GLU A 107 2.47 13.64 -9.05
N VAL A 108 2.48 14.41 -10.13
CA VAL A 108 3.54 14.41 -11.14
C VAL A 108 4.47 15.58 -10.84
N LEU A 109 5.76 15.31 -10.73
CA LEU A 109 6.78 16.30 -10.48
C LEU A 109 7.71 16.45 -11.67
N LYS A 110 8.01 17.69 -12.06
CA LYS A 110 9.03 18.09 -13.03
C LYS A 110 10.05 18.97 -12.31
N ASN A 111 11.32 18.58 -12.31
CA ASN A 111 12.40 19.33 -11.68
C ASN A 111 12.09 19.74 -10.21
N ASN A 112 11.58 18.78 -9.42
CA ASN A 112 11.12 18.94 -8.03
C ASN A 112 9.89 19.84 -7.83
N GLN A 113 9.24 20.33 -8.89
CA GLN A 113 7.99 21.08 -8.80
C GLN A 113 6.81 20.20 -9.20
N VAL A 114 5.72 20.27 -8.44
CA VAL A 114 4.48 19.55 -8.79
C VAL A 114 3.80 20.27 -9.94
N ILE A 115 3.65 19.59 -11.07
CA ILE A 115 2.99 20.13 -12.27
C ILE A 115 1.57 19.62 -12.46
N GLN A 116 1.23 18.47 -11.86
CA GLN A 116 -0.12 17.91 -11.92
C GLN A 116 -0.46 17.15 -10.65
N ARG A 117 -1.74 17.21 -10.27
CA ARG A 117 -2.32 16.44 -9.16
C ARG A 117 -3.58 15.74 -9.62
N ASN A 118 -3.79 14.53 -9.11
CA ASN A 118 -5.04 13.80 -9.23
C ASN A 118 -5.47 13.35 -7.82
N PHE A 119 -6.74 13.55 -7.48
CA PHE A 119 -7.32 13.26 -6.16
C PHE A 119 -8.44 12.21 -6.30
N PRO A 120 -8.10 10.90 -6.41
CA PRO A 120 -9.12 9.87 -6.54
C PRO A 120 -10.10 9.82 -5.37
N CYS A 121 -9.66 10.15 -4.15
CA CYS A 121 -10.51 10.17 -2.95
C CYS A 121 -11.69 11.15 -3.03
N ASP A 122 -11.64 12.15 -3.91
CA ASP A 122 -12.70 13.16 -4.04
C ASP A 122 -13.80 12.75 -5.04
N ARG A 123 -13.64 11.58 -5.70
CA ARG A 123 -14.63 11.07 -6.64
C ARG A 123 -15.90 10.64 -5.91
N ILE A 124 -17.04 10.95 -6.53
CA ILE A 124 -18.35 10.55 -6.02
C ILE A 124 -18.51 9.04 -6.15
N VAL A 125 -18.97 8.41 -5.08
CA VAL A 125 -19.39 7.00 -5.07
C VAL A 125 -20.89 6.95 -5.22
N ASP A 126 -21.36 6.16 -6.18
CA ASP A 126 -22.77 5.89 -6.43
C ASP A 126 -23.02 4.38 -6.52
N ALA A 127 -24.25 4.00 -6.89
CA ALA A 127 -24.64 2.60 -6.99
C ALA A 127 -23.81 1.80 -8.02
N SER A 128 -23.31 2.43 -9.08
CA SER A 128 -22.50 1.75 -10.10
C SER A 128 -21.12 1.31 -9.57
N CYS A 129 -20.66 1.91 -8.47
CA CYS A 129 -19.39 1.53 -7.86
C CYS A 129 -19.40 0.10 -7.29
N TRP A 130 -20.57 -0.51 -7.08
CA TRP A 130 -20.71 -1.93 -6.69
C TRP A 130 -20.45 -2.91 -7.83
N ASP A 131 -20.46 -2.46 -9.09
CA ASP A 131 -20.11 -3.30 -10.25
C ASP A 131 -18.61 -3.61 -10.30
N HIS A 132 -17.82 -2.95 -9.45
CA HIS A 132 -16.39 -3.13 -9.32
C HIS A 132 -16.00 -3.67 -7.93
N PRO A 133 -14.84 -4.35 -7.82
CA PRO A 133 -14.38 -4.83 -6.52
C PRO A 133 -14.17 -3.71 -5.51
N VAL A 134 -14.43 -4.00 -4.25
CA VAL A 134 -14.16 -3.12 -3.11
C VAL A 134 -13.05 -3.70 -2.24
N LEU A 135 -12.43 -2.82 -1.44
CA LEU A 135 -11.45 -3.22 -0.42
C LEU A 135 -12.08 -3.10 0.96
N LEU A 136 -11.93 -4.15 1.78
CA LEU A 136 -12.29 -4.14 3.19
C LEU A 136 -11.06 -4.51 4.03
N ARG A 137 -10.63 -3.58 4.89
CA ARG A 137 -9.49 -3.79 5.78
C ARG A 137 -9.95 -4.20 7.17
N ILE A 138 -9.44 -5.34 7.63
CA ILE A 138 -9.64 -5.85 8.98
C ILE A 138 -8.31 -5.77 9.70
N GLU A 139 -8.24 -4.90 10.70
CA GLU A 139 -7.05 -4.62 11.48
C GLU A 139 -7.25 -5.11 12.92
N PHE A 140 -6.24 -5.74 13.51
CA PHE A 140 -6.35 -6.39 14.81
C PHE A 140 -5.09 -6.17 15.65
N GLY A 141 -5.25 -6.25 16.97
CA GLY A 141 -4.21 -5.87 17.93
C GLY A 141 -4.44 -4.50 18.57
N TRP A 142 -5.59 -3.84 18.43
CA TRP A 142 -5.78 -2.53 19.07
C TRP A 142 -5.92 -2.66 20.59
N GLY A 143 -5.42 -1.69 21.36
CA GLY A 143 -5.52 -1.68 22.83
C GLY A 143 -4.52 -0.72 23.50
N PRO A 144 -4.71 -0.37 24.79
CA PRO A 144 -3.98 0.70 25.48
C PRO A 144 -2.53 0.32 25.89
N TRP A 145 -2.02 -0.84 25.50
CA TRP A 145 -0.84 -1.44 26.14
C TRP A 145 0.46 -0.65 25.96
N ALA A 146 0.63 0.07 24.85
CA ALA A 146 1.78 0.95 24.66
C ALA A 146 1.78 2.09 25.69
N ALA A 147 0.61 2.68 25.96
CA ALA A 147 0.45 3.72 26.98
C ALA A 147 0.54 3.18 28.42
N MET A 148 0.36 1.87 28.61
CA MET A 148 0.42 1.20 29.91
C MET A 148 1.75 0.46 30.15
N ASP A 149 2.71 0.53 29.22
CA ASP A 149 3.98 -0.21 29.25
C ASP A 149 3.80 -1.71 29.55
N LEU A 150 2.77 -2.32 28.95
CA LEU A 150 2.46 -3.73 29.12
C LEU A 150 3.06 -4.56 27.97
N PRO A 151 4.19 -5.27 28.17
CA PRO A 151 4.75 -6.15 27.16
C PRO A 151 3.84 -7.36 26.98
N ARG A 152 3.02 -7.33 25.93
CA ARG A 152 2.01 -8.37 25.66
C ARG A 152 2.17 -8.92 24.24
N ILE A 153 2.00 -10.24 24.15
CA ILE A 153 1.76 -10.95 22.89
C ILE A 153 0.31 -11.45 22.93
N CYS A 154 -0.41 -11.22 21.84
CA CYS A 154 -1.74 -11.75 21.65
C CYS A 154 -1.77 -12.64 20.41
N ASP A 155 -2.29 -13.85 20.57
CA ASP A 155 -2.50 -14.79 19.47
C ASP A 155 -3.89 -14.58 18.86
N TRP A 156 -3.93 -14.62 17.54
CA TRP A 156 -5.12 -14.37 16.73
C TRP A 156 -5.39 -15.59 15.84
N TYR A 157 -6.61 -16.09 15.94
CA TYR A 157 -7.11 -17.09 15.02
C TYR A 157 -8.58 -16.83 14.75
N PHE A 158 -8.90 -16.51 13.50
CA PHE A 158 -10.26 -16.18 13.09
C PHE A 158 -10.52 -16.56 11.63
N HIS A 159 -11.79 -16.77 11.33
CA HIS A 159 -12.30 -17.11 10.01
C HIS A 159 -13.09 -15.95 9.46
N ILE A 160 -12.80 -15.58 8.21
CA ILE A 160 -13.55 -14.62 7.43
C ILE A 160 -14.35 -15.40 6.40
N LYS A 161 -15.68 -15.25 6.42
CA LYS A 161 -16.59 -15.82 5.43
C LYS A 161 -17.31 -14.70 4.68
N ILE A 162 -17.43 -14.87 3.37
CA ILE A 162 -18.18 -13.99 2.47
C ILE A 162 -19.42 -14.75 1.99
N SER A 163 -20.59 -14.15 2.17
CA SER A 163 -21.87 -14.71 1.71
C SER A 163 -22.52 -13.73 0.71
N GLY A 164 -22.96 -14.23 -0.44
CA GLY A 164 -23.52 -13.36 -1.50
C GLY A 164 -22.48 -12.49 -2.21
N GLY A 165 -21.21 -12.93 -2.24
CA GLY A 165 -20.10 -12.26 -2.91
C GLY A 165 -18.93 -13.22 -3.12
N THR A 166 -17.81 -12.73 -3.63
CA THR A 166 -16.61 -13.52 -3.92
C THR A 166 -15.35 -12.82 -3.47
N LEU A 167 -14.51 -13.54 -2.73
CA LEU A 167 -13.16 -13.12 -2.41
C LEU A 167 -12.28 -13.24 -3.66
N LEU A 168 -11.75 -12.12 -4.14
CA LEU A 168 -10.84 -12.10 -5.27
C LEU A 168 -9.40 -12.22 -4.80
N ASP A 169 -9.04 -11.47 -3.75
CA ASP A 169 -7.69 -11.49 -3.21
C ASP A 169 -7.64 -11.10 -1.72
N VAL A 170 -6.55 -11.47 -1.05
CA VAL A 170 -6.27 -11.10 0.34
C VAL A 170 -4.84 -10.63 0.42
N TYR A 171 -4.66 -9.38 0.86
CA TYR A 171 -3.35 -8.81 1.08
C TYR A 171 -3.01 -8.80 2.58
N PRO A 172 -1.94 -9.51 3.01
CA PRO A 172 -1.48 -9.46 4.39
C PRO A 172 -0.70 -8.17 4.66
N CYS A 173 -1.09 -7.46 5.71
CA CYS A 173 -0.38 -6.33 6.29
C CYS A 173 0.22 -6.76 7.64
N PHE A 174 1.11 -7.75 7.58
CA PHE A 174 1.76 -8.30 8.78
C PHE A 174 3.08 -7.58 9.04
N GLN A 175 3.21 -7.04 10.23
CA GLN A 175 4.40 -6.33 10.67
C GLN A 175 5.44 -7.31 11.22
N SER A 176 6.69 -6.84 11.27
CA SER A 176 7.72 -7.47 12.06
C SER A 176 7.33 -7.43 13.55
N GLY A 177 7.87 -8.39 14.29
CA GLY A 177 7.73 -8.44 15.73
C GLY A 177 8.97 -9.12 16.32
N PRO A 178 9.04 -9.27 17.65
CA PRO A 178 10.16 -9.92 18.28
C PRO A 178 10.30 -11.33 17.72
N PHE A 179 11.54 -11.72 17.45
CA PHE A 179 11.85 -13.01 16.85
C PHE A 179 11.25 -14.14 17.68
N CYS A 180 10.53 -15.04 16.99
CA CYS A 180 9.92 -16.22 17.59
C CYS A 180 9.94 -17.38 16.60
N GLU A 181 10.61 -18.49 16.96
CA GLU A 181 10.75 -19.64 16.08
C GLU A 181 9.42 -20.35 15.79
N GLU A 182 8.42 -20.23 16.65
CA GLU A 182 7.16 -20.98 16.55
C GLU A 182 6.01 -20.17 15.97
N LYS A 183 5.98 -18.85 16.20
CA LYS A 183 4.86 -18.00 15.79
C LYS A 183 4.98 -17.60 14.32
N ARG A 184 3.86 -17.69 13.59
CA ARG A 184 3.78 -17.37 12.15
C ARG A 184 2.52 -16.58 11.86
N ASN A 185 2.65 -15.61 10.97
CA ASN A 185 1.50 -14.91 10.36
C ASN A 185 1.16 -15.61 9.05
N LEU A 186 -0.05 -16.18 8.96
CA LEU A 186 -0.49 -17.04 7.87
C LEU A 186 -1.92 -16.71 7.49
N ILE A 187 -2.15 -16.60 6.18
CA ILE A 187 -3.48 -16.71 5.59
C ILE A 187 -3.65 -18.18 5.16
N LYS A 188 -4.69 -18.84 5.67
CA LYS A 188 -4.99 -20.26 5.41
C LYS A 188 -6.36 -20.39 4.74
N ASN A 189 -6.60 -21.54 4.12
CA ASN A 189 -7.91 -21.92 3.59
C ASN A 189 -8.56 -20.86 2.67
N LYS A 190 -7.75 -20.15 1.87
CA LYS A 190 -8.24 -19.13 0.94
C LYS A 190 -9.08 -19.78 -0.16
N THR A 191 -10.33 -19.38 -0.26
CA THR A 191 -11.29 -19.79 -1.29
C THR A 191 -12.09 -18.58 -1.75
N ALA A 192 -12.90 -18.72 -2.79
CA ALA A 192 -13.86 -17.69 -3.20
C ALA A 192 -14.84 -17.28 -2.07
N ALA A 193 -15.06 -18.15 -1.09
CA ALA A 193 -16.00 -17.91 0.02
C ALA A 193 -15.34 -17.29 1.26
N GLY A 194 -14.02 -17.09 1.29
CA GLY A 194 -13.33 -16.55 2.46
C GLY A 194 -11.93 -17.13 2.72
N CYS A 195 -11.41 -16.90 3.92
CA CYS A 195 -10.11 -17.40 4.38
C CYS A 195 -10.04 -17.44 5.92
N SER A 196 -9.06 -18.16 6.46
CA SER A 196 -8.69 -18.09 7.88
C SER A 196 -7.41 -17.26 8.05
N VAL A 197 -7.30 -16.53 9.15
CA VAL A 197 -6.10 -15.79 9.54
C VAL A 197 -5.57 -16.37 10.83
N GLN A 198 -4.31 -16.80 10.82
CA GLN A 198 -3.54 -17.13 12.02
C GLN A 198 -2.43 -16.10 12.13
N SER A 199 -2.35 -15.38 13.25
CA SER A 199 -1.37 -14.31 13.43
C SER A 199 -1.10 -14.11 14.92
N TYR A 200 -0.14 -13.26 15.22
CA TYR A 200 0.10 -12.75 16.56
C TYR A 200 0.46 -11.28 16.48
N THR A 201 0.12 -10.52 17.51
CA THR A 201 0.54 -9.12 17.67
C THR A 201 1.39 -9.01 18.91
N SER A 202 2.55 -8.36 18.80
CA SER A 202 3.45 -8.09 19.92
C SER A 202 3.57 -6.59 20.12
N ARG A 203 3.57 -6.14 21.38
CA ARG A 203 3.84 -4.74 21.74
C ARG A 203 5.33 -4.46 21.94
N LYS A 204 6.10 -5.48 22.33
CA LYS A 204 7.54 -5.35 22.50
C LYS A 204 8.18 -5.24 21.12
N GLU A 205 9.01 -4.20 20.93
CA GLU A 205 9.78 -3.96 19.70
C GLU A 205 8.91 -3.85 18.43
N ALA A 206 7.67 -3.37 18.59
CA ALA A 206 6.78 -3.14 17.45
C ALA A 206 7.31 -2.01 16.56
N PHE A 207 7.39 -2.25 15.26
CA PHE A 207 7.87 -1.26 14.30
C PHE A 207 7.02 0.02 14.36
N ALA A 208 7.69 1.18 14.43
CA ALA A 208 7.07 2.49 14.57
C ALA A 208 6.08 2.60 15.75
N GLU A 209 6.26 1.78 16.80
CA GLU A 209 5.35 1.66 17.94
C GLU A 209 3.91 1.28 17.55
N ASN A 210 3.70 0.86 16.29
CA ASN A 210 2.45 0.34 15.82
C ASN A 210 2.47 -1.18 15.97
N PRO A 211 1.61 -1.77 16.79
CA PRO A 211 1.67 -3.20 17.06
C PRO A 211 0.43 -3.92 16.53
N THR A 212 -0.15 -3.42 15.43
CA THR A 212 -1.35 -3.96 14.79
C THR A 212 -0.98 -4.68 13.51
N ASN A 213 -1.66 -5.79 13.26
CA ASN A 213 -1.62 -6.46 11.97
C ASN A 213 -2.93 -6.23 11.25
N ALA A 214 -2.92 -6.36 9.93
CA ALA A 214 -4.14 -6.28 9.13
C ALA A 214 -4.17 -7.33 8.03
N VAL A 215 -5.39 -7.60 7.54
CA VAL A 215 -5.62 -8.20 6.24
C VAL A 215 -6.57 -7.30 5.45
N VAL A 216 -6.28 -7.09 4.17
CA VAL A 216 -7.16 -6.35 3.26
C VAL A 216 -7.77 -7.34 2.28
N LEU A 217 -9.09 -7.41 2.28
CA LEU A 217 -9.87 -8.24 1.37
C LEU A 217 -10.20 -7.43 0.13
N ARG A 218 -9.86 -7.94 -1.05
CA ARG A 218 -10.43 -7.47 -2.32
C ARG A 218 -11.56 -8.41 -2.69
N LEU A 219 -12.77 -7.88 -2.79
CA LEU A 219 -13.97 -8.70 -2.97
C LEU A 219 -14.90 -8.09 -4.00
N SER A 220 -15.60 -8.95 -4.74
CA SER A 220 -16.71 -8.60 -5.62
C SER A 220 -18.01 -8.96 -4.92
N GLY A 221 -19.00 -8.07 -5.00
CA GLY A 221 -20.26 -8.19 -4.28
C GLY A 221 -21.06 -6.90 -4.39
N ASN A 222 -22.20 -6.85 -3.72
CA ASN A 222 -23.08 -5.69 -3.67
C ASN A 222 -23.33 -5.25 -2.22
N SER A 223 -24.21 -4.28 -2.02
CA SER A 223 -24.55 -3.76 -0.69
C SER A 223 -25.01 -4.85 0.30
N GLU A 224 -25.65 -5.91 -0.18
CA GLU A 224 -26.20 -7.01 0.62
C GLU A 224 -25.21 -8.17 0.84
N THR A 225 -24.05 -8.14 0.19
CA THR A 225 -22.98 -9.12 0.47
C THR A 225 -22.59 -9.04 1.94
N ARG A 226 -22.47 -10.18 2.60
CA ARG A 226 -22.21 -10.24 4.05
C ARG A 226 -20.81 -10.72 4.36
N ILE A 227 -20.19 -10.07 5.33
CA ILE A 227 -18.91 -10.46 5.92
C ILE A 227 -19.17 -11.00 7.32
N SER A 228 -18.85 -12.27 7.51
CA SER A 228 -18.90 -12.94 8.81
C SER A 228 -17.48 -13.16 9.31
N LEU A 229 -17.22 -12.73 10.53
CA LEU A 229 -15.98 -12.94 11.26
C LEU A 229 -16.25 -13.89 12.44
N THR A 230 -15.67 -15.08 12.41
CA THR A 230 -15.71 -16.03 13.53
C THR A 230 -14.34 -16.08 14.19
N VAL A 231 -14.22 -15.41 15.33
CA VAL A 231 -12.99 -15.34 16.11
C VAL A 231 -12.95 -16.51 17.08
N GLN A 232 -11.80 -17.18 17.16
CA GLN A 232 -11.52 -18.26 18.11
C GLN A 232 -10.47 -17.83 19.15
N GLN A 233 -9.53 -16.97 18.76
CA GLN A 233 -8.55 -16.34 19.64
C GLN A 233 -8.47 -14.83 19.37
N PRO A 234 -8.28 -13.98 20.41
CA PRO A 234 -7.97 -14.36 21.80
C PRO A 234 -9.17 -14.82 22.63
N GLN A 235 -10.40 -14.47 22.23
CA GLN A 235 -11.62 -14.99 22.83
C GLN A 235 -12.63 -15.37 21.74
N PRO A 236 -13.41 -16.46 21.89
CA PRO A 236 -14.39 -16.85 20.90
C PRO A 236 -15.57 -15.87 20.81
N PHE A 237 -15.85 -15.36 19.62
CA PHE A 237 -17.08 -14.65 19.31
C PHE A 237 -17.36 -14.69 17.80
N SER A 238 -18.56 -14.30 17.39
CA SER A 238 -18.90 -14.14 15.97
C SER A 238 -19.57 -12.80 15.73
N TYR A 239 -19.31 -12.25 14.55
CA TYR A 239 -19.82 -10.97 14.10
C TYR A 239 -20.17 -11.05 12.62
N GLU A 240 -21.31 -10.49 12.21
CA GLU A 240 -21.71 -10.47 10.80
C GLU A 240 -22.43 -9.16 10.47
N LYS A 241 -22.04 -8.54 9.35
CA LYS A 241 -22.72 -7.37 8.78
C LYS A 241 -22.70 -7.41 7.25
N PRO A 242 -23.69 -6.79 6.58
CA PRO A 242 -23.62 -6.52 5.14
C PRO A 242 -22.57 -5.45 4.82
N LEU A 243 -22.10 -5.42 3.58
CA LEU A 243 -21.13 -4.44 3.09
C LEU A 243 -21.66 -3.00 3.15
N SER A 244 -22.97 -2.80 3.04
CA SER A 244 -23.61 -1.48 3.16
C SER A 244 -23.28 -0.75 4.47
N GLU A 245 -23.06 -1.47 5.57
CA GLU A 245 -22.73 -0.88 6.88
C GLU A 245 -21.30 -0.33 6.87
N PHE A 246 -20.35 -1.13 6.35
CA PHE A 246 -18.95 -0.71 6.22
C PHE A 246 -18.76 0.41 5.19
N ALA A 247 -19.72 0.63 4.28
CA ALA A 247 -19.67 1.79 3.38
C ALA A 247 -19.91 3.13 4.09
N GLN A 248 -20.53 3.11 5.28
CA GLN A 248 -20.93 4.32 6.00
C GLN A 248 -20.02 4.63 7.19
N HIS A 249 -19.52 3.61 7.88
CA HIS A 249 -18.71 3.77 9.09
C HIS A 249 -17.70 2.64 9.26
N ASN A 250 -16.77 2.84 10.19
CA ASN A 250 -15.92 1.77 10.69
C ASN A 250 -16.62 1.02 11.83
N GLU A 251 -16.09 -0.15 12.18
CA GLU A 251 -16.58 -0.99 13.28
C GLU A 251 -15.43 -1.36 14.20
N VAL A 252 -15.69 -1.38 15.52
CA VAL A 252 -14.71 -1.75 16.55
C VAL A 252 -15.29 -2.89 17.37
N LEU A 253 -14.61 -4.04 17.36
CA LEU A 253 -15.00 -5.26 18.05
C LEU A 253 -14.03 -5.51 19.19
N PHE A 254 -14.53 -5.44 20.43
CA PHE A 254 -13.74 -5.76 21.62
C PHE A 254 -13.70 -7.26 21.84
N THR A 255 -12.51 -7.79 22.15
CA THR A 255 -12.31 -9.23 22.39
C THR A 255 -12.43 -9.59 23.88
N GLY A 256 -12.97 -8.69 24.72
CA GLY A 256 -13.09 -8.87 26.16
C GLY A 256 -13.24 -7.53 26.90
N PRO A 257 -13.32 -7.54 28.25
CA PRO A 257 -13.31 -6.32 29.06
C PRO A 257 -11.95 -5.62 28.97
N PHE A 258 -11.93 -4.30 29.20
CA PHE A 258 -10.67 -3.53 29.27
C PHE A 258 -9.66 -4.21 30.22
N PRO A 259 -8.37 -4.34 29.85
CA PRO A 259 -7.69 -3.79 28.67
C PRO A 259 -7.54 -4.81 27.52
N ALA A 260 -8.55 -5.64 27.24
CA ALA A 260 -8.51 -6.61 26.13
C ALA A 260 -8.30 -5.94 24.77
N GLU A 261 -7.86 -6.76 23.83
CA GLU A 261 -7.62 -6.38 22.46
C GLU A 261 -8.91 -6.00 21.74
N SER A 262 -8.75 -5.29 20.63
CA SER A 262 -9.85 -5.07 19.70
C SER A 262 -9.43 -5.26 18.24
N ILE A 263 -10.44 -5.55 17.43
CA ILE A 263 -10.40 -5.59 15.98
C ILE A 263 -11.10 -4.33 15.49
N ARG A 264 -10.50 -3.67 14.51
CA ARG A 264 -11.09 -2.56 13.78
C ARG A 264 -11.33 -2.98 12.33
N ILE A 265 -12.60 -3.00 11.92
CA ILE A 265 -12.97 -3.13 10.51
C ILE A 265 -13.11 -1.72 9.96
N GLN A 266 -12.27 -1.36 8.99
CA GLN A 266 -12.25 -0.02 8.42
C GLN A 266 -13.38 0.17 7.40
N PRO A 267 -13.73 1.43 7.05
CA PRO A 267 -14.71 1.68 6.02
C PRO A 267 -14.30 1.06 4.68
N LEU A 268 -15.29 0.74 3.85
CA LEU A 268 -15.04 0.23 2.51
C LEU A 268 -14.35 1.28 1.64
N VAL A 269 -13.44 0.79 0.81
CA VAL A 269 -12.81 1.60 -0.24
C VAL A 269 -13.27 1.09 -1.60
N PHE A 270 -13.95 1.96 -2.36
CA PHE A 270 -14.42 1.66 -3.70
C PHE A 270 -13.31 1.83 -4.75
N SER A 271 -13.43 1.14 -5.88
CA SER A 271 -12.45 1.17 -6.98
C SER A 271 -12.12 2.58 -7.46
N ALA A 272 -13.13 3.46 -7.51
CA ALA A 272 -12.96 4.87 -7.83
C ALA A 272 -11.92 5.57 -6.94
N HIS A 273 -11.76 5.13 -5.70
CA HIS A 273 -10.85 5.72 -4.72
C HIS A 273 -9.48 5.04 -4.65
N TYR A 274 -9.38 3.73 -4.85
CA TYR A 274 -8.09 3.02 -4.78
C TYR A 274 -7.42 2.82 -6.16
N GLN A 275 -8.06 3.20 -7.28
CA GLN A 275 -7.50 3.12 -8.63
C GLN A 275 -7.61 4.46 -9.37
N THR A 276 -6.61 4.77 -10.20
CA THR A 276 -6.69 5.91 -11.12
C THR A 276 -5.81 5.71 -12.35
N GLU A 277 -6.27 6.21 -13.49
CA GLU A 277 -5.52 6.33 -14.73
C GLU A 277 -5.75 7.73 -15.30
N PHE A 278 -4.66 8.42 -15.68
CA PHE A 278 -4.75 9.72 -16.31
C PHE A 278 -3.50 10.04 -17.13
N ARG A 279 -3.62 11.04 -18.01
CA ARG A 279 -2.53 11.58 -18.80
C ARG A 279 -2.25 13.03 -18.42
N PHE A 280 -1.05 13.50 -18.76
CA PHE A 280 -0.70 14.91 -18.74
C PHE A 280 0.09 15.27 -19.99
N ASN A 281 0.00 16.53 -20.38
CA ASN A 281 0.83 17.10 -21.42
C ASN A 281 1.71 18.18 -20.81
N ASP A 282 2.96 18.24 -21.25
CA ASP A 282 3.91 19.29 -20.91
C ASP A 282 4.70 19.65 -22.16
N ARG A 283 4.96 20.94 -22.35
CA ARG A 283 5.79 21.45 -23.43
C ARG A 283 7.10 21.96 -22.84
N ALA A 284 8.22 21.66 -23.50
CA ALA A 284 9.52 22.15 -23.07
C ALA A 284 9.53 23.69 -23.08
N GLY A 285 9.73 24.31 -21.92
CA GLY A 285 9.88 25.76 -21.78
C GLY A 285 11.31 26.24 -22.02
N THR A 286 12.27 25.32 -21.92
CA THR A 286 13.71 25.54 -22.16
C THR A 286 14.31 24.30 -22.82
N ASP A 287 15.52 24.43 -23.36
CA ASP A 287 16.35 23.35 -23.89
C ASP A 287 17.15 22.63 -22.79
N GLU A 288 16.87 22.90 -21.51
CA GLU A 288 17.55 22.28 -20.38
C GLU A 288 17.12 20.82 -20.16
N VAL A 289 17.95 20.11 -19.40
CA VAL A 289 17.62 18.76 -18.90
C VAL A 289 16.42 18.85 -17.96
N HIS A 290 15.43 18.00 -18.20
CA HIS A 290 14.26 17.88 -17.35
C HIS A 290 14.15 16.47 -16.80
N TRP A 291 13.62 16.31 -15.59
CA TRP A 291 13.28 15.00 -15.04
C TRP A 291 11.88 14.99 -14.48
N TYR A 292 11.18 13.87 -14.70
CA TYR A 292 9.82 13.65 -14.28
C TYR A 292 9.75 12.44 -13.36
N TYR A 293 9.01 12.55 -12.27
CA TYR A 293 8.70 11.40 -11.43
C TYR A 293 7.32 11.55 -10.80
N VAL A 294 6.75 10.42 -10.38
CA VAL A 294 5.44 10.35 -9.77
C VAL A 294 5.59 9.97 -8.31
N ARG A 295 4.82 10.63 -7.44
CA ARG A 295 4.61 10.16 -6.06
C ARG A 295 3.14 9.92 -5.79
N VAL A 296 2.85 8.88 -5.01
CA VAL A 296 1.49 8.49 -4.61
C VAL A 296 1.43 8.56 -3.10
N LEU A 297 0.30 9.04 -2.56
CA LEU A 297 -0.04 8.96 -1.14
C LEU A 297 -1.41 8.31 -0.98
N GLN A 298 -1.50 7.32 -0.09
CA GLN A 298 -2.76 6.73 0.36
C GLN A 298 -3.24 7.38 1.68
N LYS A 299 -4.53 7.27 1.99
CA LYS A 299 -5.12 7.83 3.21
C LYS A 299 -4.56 7.20 4.49
N ASN A 300 -4.14 5.94 4.45
CA ASN A 300 -3.38 5.28 5.53
C ASN A 300 -1.92 5.73 5.68
N GLY A 301 -1.45 6.69 4.87
CA GLY A 301 -0.10 7.24 4.96
C GLY A 301 0.98 6.48 4.17
N HIS A 302 0.64 5.36 3.52
CA HIS A 302 1.60 4.68 2.64
C HIS A 302 1.84 5.46 1.35
N LEU A 303 3.08 5.35 0.86
CA LEU A 303 3.63 6.18 -0.20
C LEU A 303 4.25 5.31 -1.28
N ALA A 304 4.26 5.81 -2.51
CA ALA A 304 5.08 5.27 -3.60
C ALA A 304 5.85 6.39 -4.30
N TRP A 305 7.06 6.09 -4.80
CA TRP A 305 7.87 7.00 -5.61
C TRP A 305 8.47 6.29 -6.80
N SER A 306 8.13 6.73 -8.01
CA SER A 306 8.73 6.20 -9.25
C SER A 306 10.18 6.64 -9.39
N SER A 307 11.01 5.81 -10.03
CA SER A 307 12.26 6.33 -10.59
C SER A 307 11.98 7.45 -11.59
N PRO A 308 12.87 8.45 -11.75
CA PRO A 308 12.66 9.54 -12.69
C PRO A 308 12.85 9.10 -14.14
N VAL A 309 12.09 9.70 -15.06
CA VAL A 309 12.43 9.74 -16.49
C VAL A 309 13.18 11.03 -16.76
N TRP A 310 14.35 10.94 -17.40
CA TRP A 310 15.17 12.09 -17.76
C TRP A 310 14.99 12.43 -19.23
N VAL A 311 14.76 13.70 -19.55
CA VAL A 311 14.73 14.22 -20.91
C VAL A 311 16.00 15.02 -21.15
N GLU A 312 16.80 14.60 -22.12
CA GLU A 312 18.05 15.28 -22.47
C GLU A 312 17.79 16.67 -23.06
N LYS A 313 18.85 17.50 -23.03
CA LYS A 313 18.89 18.75 -23.78
C LYS A 313 18.91 18.50 -25.30
N SER A 314 18.46 19.48 -26.06
CA SER A 314 18.52 19.47 -27.54
C SER A 314 19.95 19.52 -28.07
#